data_AF-A0A849QYX2-F1
#
_entry.id   AF-A0A849QYX2-F1
#
_cell.length_a   1.000
_cell.length_b   1.000
_cell.length_c   1.000
_cell.angle_alpha   90.00
_cell.angle_beta   90.00
_cell.angle_gamma   90.00
#
_symmetry.space_group_name_H-M   'P 1'
#
loop_
_entity.id
_entity.type
_entity.pdbx_description
1 polymer ?
#
loop_
_entity_poly.entity_id
_entity_poly.type
_entity_poly.pdbx_seq_one_letter_code
_entity_poly.pdbx_strand_id
1 'polypeptide(L)'
;MWKKSEMRYKWMKYKYWIYCIIPTLVVFLILYCAPPDECPENARYILSAISQSLAAILALVFTITLVIAQMTKRYMAMDEIIFRLETKLLMSLFGIGIIAPLLVLDFGFWKWGVPLSIVVASSCVFSLLPFLIGVNNLLKYDSGIKNLDEEIPAAIREGYEQRAINKIGELNKMGEIAIKESREDVISSISSVLSRSGLKSAEKKFWYVTLQVVYALENIGLKSVEKGFKYNSTRGIVDGLRFIATETSKEIEVGGDFKDAVIVEVLKGLSDIGVKAAEKGVGDILVDAAGHLTHVGQVSRDKEAMIWLWCLGAAVTKYLPRYVDDVIRNIGELEETISGDWLPLAERICMENYPELKDAFEKFKRINNK
;
A
#
# COMPACT_ATOMS: atom_id res chain seq x y z
N MET A 1 4.76 5.07 20.19
CA MET A 1 4.61 5.63 18.82
C MET A 1 3.45 5.02 18.00
N TRP A 2 3.08 3.76 18.25
CA TRP A 2 2.05 3.01 17.49
C TRP A 2 0.63 3.65 17.47
N LYS A 3 0.15 4.16 18.62
CA LYS A 3 -1.21 4.73 18.78
C LYS A 3 -1.51 5.94 17.87
N LYS A 4 -0.50 6.77 17.56
CA LYS A 4 -0.67 7.94 16.67
C LYS A 4 -1.02 7.53 15.25
N SER A 5 -0.61 6.34 14.85
CA SER A 5 -0.75 5.89 13.47
C SER A 5 -2.05 5.18 13.16
N GLU A 6 -2.54 4.38 14.10
CA GLU A 6 -3.87 3.79 14.03
C GLU A 6 -4.94 4.89 14.00
N MET A 7 -4.73 5.97 14.76
CA MET A 7 -5.60 7.15 14.71
C MET A 7 -5.53 7.88 13.37
N ARG A 8 -4.36 8.01 12.72
CA ARG A 8 -4.30 8.59 11.37
C ARG A 8 -5.06 7.76 10.34
N TYR A 9 -4.95 6.43 10.42
CA TYR A 9 -5.68 5.54 9.51
C TYR A 9 -7.19 5.65 9.72
N LYS A 10 -7.66 5.55 10.98
CA LYS A 10 -9.07 5.76 11.32
C LYS A 10 -9.54 7.14 10.86
N TRP A 11 -8.74 8.18 11.09
CA TRP A 11 -9.07 9.54 10.66
C TRP A 11 -9.20 9.66 9.15
N MET A 12 -8.25 9.12 8.36
CA MET A 12 -8.35 9.09 6.89
C MET A 12 -9.63 8.40 6.42
N LYS A 13 -10.02 7.31 7.10
CA LYS A 13 -11.25 6.58 6.80
C LYS A 13 -12.52 7.38 7.14
N TYR A 14 -12.57 8.03 8.30
CA TYR A 14 -13.74 8.79 8.76
C TYR A 14 -13.80 10.24 8.23
N LYS A 15 -12.71 10.75 7.65
CA LYS A 15 -12.63 12.12 7.13
C LYS A 15 -13.72 12.41 6.10
N TYR A 16 -14.01 11.45 5.22
CA TYR A 16 -15.07 11.60 4.22
C TYR A 16 -16.47 11.65 4.85
N TRP A 17 -16.71 10.89 5.91
CA TRP A 17 -17.97 10.97 6.65
C TRP A 17 -18.15 12.33 7.34
N ILE A 18 -17.07 12.90 7.89
CA ILE A 18 -17.11 14.26 8.46
C ILE A 18 -17.46 15.29 7.38
N TYR A 19 -16.92 15.14 6.16
CA TYR A 19 -17.29 16.01 5.03
C TYR A 19 -18.75 15.89 4.60
N CYS A 20 -19.45 14.80 4.91
CA CYS A 20 -20.89 14.68 4.66
C CYS A 20 -21.74 15.36 5.74
N ILE A 21 -21.24 15.44 6.98
CA ILE A 21 -21.96 16.06 8.10
C ILE A 21 -22.05 17.58 7.90
N ILE A 22 -20.98 18.22 7.43
CA ILE A 22 -20.92 19.68 7.23
C ILE A 22 -22.05 20.19 6.32
N PRO A 23 -22.23 19.71 5.06
CA PRO A 23 -23.29 20.21 4.19
C PRO A 23 -24.69 19.84 4.70
N THR A 24 -24.84 18.71 5.40
CA THR A 24 -26.10 18.35 6.06
C THR A 24 -26.46 19.35 7.15
N LEU A 25 -25.50 19.79 7.96
CA LEU A 25 -25.68 20.83 8.97
C LEU A 25 -26.01 22.19 8.34
N VAL A 26 -25.38 22.53 7.21
CA VAL A 26 -25.71 23.76 6.47
C VAL A 26 -27.15 23.73 5.98
N VAL A 27 -27.60 22.61 5.40
CA VAL A 27 -29.01 22.44 4.98
C VAL A 27 -29.96 22.57 6.18
N PHE A 28 -29.60 21.96 7.31
CA PHE A 28 -30.37 22.10 8.56
C PHE A 28 -30.47 23.56 9.02
N LEU A 29 -29.36 24.32 9.02
CA LEU A 29 -29.35 25.72 9.41
C LEU A 29 -30.17 26.61 8.45
N ILE A 30 -30.08 26.36 7.14
CA ILE A 30 -30.89 27.07 6.15
C ILE A 30 -32.37 26.85 6.41
N LEU A 31 -32.79 25.60 6.61
CA LEU A 31 -34.19 25.26 6.89
C LEU A 31 -34.67 25.77 8.24
N TYR A 32 -33.77 25.88 9.22
CA TYR A 32 -34.06 26.49 10.51
C TYR A 32 -34.31 28.01 10.40
N CYS A 33 -33.53 28.70 9.55
CA CYS A 33 -33.68 30.15 9.34
C CYS A 33 -34.82 30.51 8.38
N ALA A 34 -35.10 29.64 7.41
CA ALA A 34 -36.12 29.82 6.39
C ALA A 34 -37.00 28.56 6.31
N PRO A 35 -37.98 28.43 7.22
CA PRO A 35 -38.85 27.27 7.22
C PRO A 35 -39.67 27.20 5.92
N PRO A 36 -39.83 26.00 5.33
CA PRO A 36 -40.63 25.83 4.13
C PRO A 36 -42.11 26.19 4.40
N ASP A 37 -42.77 26.72 3.37
CA ASP A 37 -44.17 27.15 3.46
C ASP A 37 -45.09 26.01 3.93
N GLU A 38 -45.94 26.29 4.93
CA GLU A 38 -46.69 25.28 5.69
C GLU A 38 -47.93 24.75 4.96
N CYS A 39 -48.12 25.09 3.68
CA CYS A 39 -49.28 24.66 2.92
C CYS A 39 -49.34 23.12 2.79
N PRO A 40 -50.39 22.44 3.29
CA PRO A 40 -50.46 20.97 3.34
C PRO A 40 -50.30 20.29 1.98
N GLU A 41 -50.77 20.91 0.90
CA GLU A 41 -50.66 20.37 -0.45
C GLU A 41 -49.20 20.34 -0.93
N ASN A 42 -48.44 21.41 -0.68
CA ASN A 42 -47.03 21.51 -1.01
C ASN A 42 -46.20 20.53 -0.17
N ALA A 43 -46.48 20.43 1.13
CA ALA A 43 -45.82 19.49 2.02
C ALA A 43 -45.99 18.04 1.55
N ARG A 44 -47.20 17.67 1.10
CA ARG A 44 -47.48 16.33 0.59
C ARG A 44 -46.65 15.99 -0.65
N TYR A 45 -46.59 16.92 -1.60
CA TYR A 45 -45.80 16.75 -2.82
C TYR A 45 -44.31 16.58 -2.51
N ILE A 46 -43.75 17.44 -1.65
CA ILE A 46 -42.32 17.40 -1.28
C ILE A 46 -41.95 16.08 -0.61
N LEU A 47 -42.72 15.64 0.39
CA LEU A 47 -42.42 14.41 1.14
C LEU A 47 -42.52 13.17 0.25
N SER A 48 -43.52 13.10 -0.62
CA SER A 48 -43.67 12.02 -1.60
C SER A 48 -42.50 11.99 -2.60
N ALA A 49 -42.14 13.16 -3.15
CA ALA A 49 -41.03 13.30 -4.09
C ALA A 49 -39.69 12.91 -3.47
N ILE A 50 -39.44 13.27 -2.20
CA ILE A 50 -38.24 12.86 -1.45
C ILE A 50 -38.17 11.34 -1.35
N SER A 51 -39.23 10.69 -0.87
CA SER A 51 -39.26 9.23 -0.71
C SER A 51 -38.98 8.51 -2.03
N GLN A 52 -39.67 8.91 -3.10
CA GLN A 52 -39.49 8.32 -4.43
C GLN A 52 -38.08 8.53 -4.97
N SER A 53 -37.53 9.74 -4.84
CA SER A 53 -36.19 10.06 -5.32
C SER A 53 -35.11 9.29 -4.57
N LEU A 54 -35.22 9.18 -3.24
CA LEU A 54 -34.28 8.39 -2.43
C LEU A 54 -34.34 6.90 -2.76
N ALA A 55 -35.54 6.36 -2.97
CA ALA A 55 -35.71 4.95 -3.36
C ALA A 55 -35.07 4.68 -4.72
N ALA A 56 -35.28 5.57 -5.70
CA ALA A 56 -34.67 5.47 -7.03
C ALA A 56 -33.13 5.56 -6.97
N ILE A 57 -32.59 6.51 -6.20
CA ILE A 57 -31.14 6.67 -6.02
C ILE A 57 -30.53 5.42 -5.36
N LEU A 58 -31.14 4.91 -4.28
CA LEU A 58 -30.67 3.70 -3.61
C LEU A 58 -30.65 2.51 -4.57
N ALA A 59 -31.75 2.30 -5.30
CA ALA A 59 -31.86 1.22 -6.28
C ALA A 59 -30.75 1.34 -7.35
N LEU A 60 -30.54 2.54 -7.90
CA LEU A 60 -29.50 2.78 -8.91
C LEU A 60 -28.09 2.51 -8.37
N VAL A 61 -27.75 3.06 -7.21
CA VAL A 61 -26.41 2.87 -6.60
C VAL A 61 -26.17 1.40 -6.29
N PHE A 62 -27.19 0.70 -5.79
CA PHE A 62 -27.10 -0.72 -5.51
C PHE A 62 -26.92 -1.54 -6.79
N THR A 63 -27.70 -1.27 -7.84
CA THR A 63 -27.55 -1.95 -9.14
C THR A 63 -26.17 -1.73 -9.74
N ILE A 64 -25.66 -0.50 -9.77
CA ILE A 64 -24.31 -0.22 -10.28
C ILE A 64 -23.26 -0.97 -9.47
N THR A 65 -23.38 -0.97 -8.13
CA THR A 65 -22.45 -1.69 -7.25
C THR A 65 -22.46 -3.19 -7.53
N LEU A 66 -23.63 -3.78 -7.73
CA LEU A 66 -23.77 -5.20 -8.11
C LEU A 66 -23.16 -5.49 -9.49
N VAL A 67 -23.44 -4.66 -10.49
CA VAL A 67 -22.86 -4.82 -11.83
C VAL A 67 -21.33 -4.77 -11.77
N ILE A 68 -20.75 -3.82 -11.05
CA ILE A 68 -19.29 -3.74 -10.89
C ILE A 68 -18.74 -4.97 -10.15
N ALA A 69 -19.41 -5.43 -9.10
CA ALA A 69 -19.01 -6.65 -8.40
C ALA A 69 -19.06 -7.90 -9.31
N GLN A 70 -20.07 -7.99 -10.18
CA GLN A 70 -20.20 -9.06 -11.17
C GLN A 70 -19.13 -8.98 -12.26
N MET A 71 -18.88 -7.80 -12.83
CA MET A 71 -17.88 -7.61 -13.89
C MET A 71 -16.46 -7.94 -13.42
N THR A 72 -16.18 -7.72 -12.13
CA THR A 72 -14.88 -8.05 -11.54
C THR A 72 -14.72 -9.56 -11.26
N LYS A 73 -15.70 -10.40 -11.65
CA LYS A 73 -15.74 -11.87 -11.45
C LYS A 73 -15.59 -12.31 -10.00
N ARG A 74 -16.03 -11.48 -9.04
CA ARG A 74 -15.79 -11.71 -7.60
C ARG A 74 -17.08 -11.92 -6.84
N TYR A 75 -17.65 -13.11 -6.98
CA TYR A 75 -18.79 -13.52 -6.16
C TYR A 75 -18.47 -13.45 -4.65
N MET A 76 -17.21 -13.74 -4.25
CA MET A 76 -16.78 -13.56 -2.85
C MET A 76 -16.70 -12.08 -2.41
N ALA A 77 -16.35 -11.15 -3.30
CA ALA A 77 -16.32 -9.73 -2.94
C ALA A 77 -17.73 -9.19 -2.71
N MET A 78 -18.74 -9.75 -3.38
CA MET A 78 -20.13 -9.33 -3.20
C MET A 78 -20.63 -9.57 -1.77
N ASP A 79 -20.29 -10.74 -1.19
CA ASP A 79 -20.61 -11.07 0.20
C ASP A 79 -19.97 -10.06 1.16
N GLU A 80 -18.68 -9.77 0.95
CA GLU A 80 -17.93 -8.82 1.75
C GLU A 80 -18.45 -7.38 1.63
N ILE A 81 -18.89 -6.96 0.43
CA ILE A 81 -19.52 -5.65 0.20
C ILE A 81 -20.87 -5.55 0.91
N ILE A 82 -21.76 -6.55 0.73
CA ILE A 82 -23.13 -6.52 1.27
C ILE A 82 -23.12 -6.58 2.79
N PHE A 83 -22.26 -7.41 3.38
CA PHE A 83 -22.24 -7.61 4.83
C PHE A 83 -21.43 -6.58 5.60
N ARG A 84 -20.77 -5.64 4.90
CA ARG A 84 -20.00 -4.56 5.52
C ARG A 84 -20.89 -3.65 6.36
N LEU A 85 -20.38 -3.25 7.52
CA LEU A 85 -21.08 -2.34 8.42
C LEU A 85 -21.45 -1.01 7.74
N GLU A 86 -20.57 -0.49 6.88
CA GLU A 86 -20.80 0.74 6.12
C GLU A 86 -22.02 0.63 5.19
N THR A 87 -22.13 -0.48 4.46
CA THR A 87 -23.27 -0.77 3.57
C THR A 87 -24.55 -0.94 4.37
N LYS A 88 -24.50 -1.67 5.49
CA LYS A 88 -25.64 -1.83 6.41
C LYS A 88 -26.13 -0.50 6.98
N LEU A 89 -25.20 0.36 7.41
CA LEU A 89 -25.50 1.70 7.90
C LEU A 89 -26.11 2.58 6.80
N LEU A 90 -25.57 2.52 5.58
CA LEU A 90 -26.13 3.25 4.44
C LEU A 90 -27.54 2.77 4.08
N MET A 91 -27.74 1.46 3.98
CA MET A 91 -29.06 0.87 3.71
C MET A 91 -30.07 1.22 4.80
N SER A 92 -29.66 1.21 6.06
CA SER A 92 -30.50 1.63 7.19
C SER A 92 -30.84 3.11 7.11
N LEU A 93 -29.86 3.97 6.84
CA LEU A 93 -30.05 5.42 6.68
C LEU A 93 -31.02 5.74 5.53
N PHE A 94 -30.86 5.09 4.38
CA PHE A 94 -31.79 5.24 3.26
C PHE A 94 -33.17 4.67 3.56
N GLY A 95 -33.27 3.53 4.24
CA GLY A 95 -34.55 2.98 4.69
C GLY A 95 -35.31 3.96 5.57
N ILE A 96 -34.64 4.59 6.53
CA ILE A 96 -35.21 5.67 7.36
C ILE A 96 -35.59 6.86 6.49
N GLY A 97 -34.72 7.30 5.57
CA GLY A 97 -34.99 8.43 4.69
C GLY A 97 -36.15 8.22 3.72
N ILE A 98 -36.46 6.98 3.35
CA ILE A 98 -37.61 6.62 2.51
C ILE A 98 -38.89 6.52 3.35
N ILE A 99 -38.83 5.85 4.51
CA ILE A 99 -40.03 5.59 5.33
C ILE A 99 -40.47 6.84 6.12
N ALA A 100 -39.54 7.64 6.65
CA ALA A 100 -39.87 8.77 7.52
C ALA A 100 -40.74 9.84 6.82
N PRO A 101 -40.48 10.28 5.57
CA PRO A 101 -41.38 11.19 4.87
C PRO A 101 -42.79 10.62 4.69
N LEU A 102 -42.92 9.31 4.47
CA LEU A 102 -44.22 8.63 4.36
C LEU A 102 -44.97 8.57 5.69
N LEU A 103 -44.26 8.40 6.81
CA LEU A 103 -44.88 8.46 8.14
C LEU A 103 -45.31 9.89 8.50
N VAL A 104 -44.51 10.91 8.14
CA VAL A 104 -44.90 12.32 8.32
C VAL A 104 -46.19 12.63 7.55
N LEU A 105 -46.35 12.06 6.36
CA LEU A 105 -47.57 12.19 5.56
C LEU A 105 -48.82 11.66 6.29
N ASP A 106 -48.69 10.52 6.99
CA ASP A 106 -49.80 9.85 7.67
C ASP A 106 -50.15 10.51 9.02
N PHE A 107 -49.14 10.89 9.81
CA PHE A 107 -49.36 11.48 11.13
C PHE A 107 -49.66 12.99 11.12
N GLY A 108 -49.41 13.69 10.02
CA GLY A 108 -49.75 15.11 9.87
C GLY A 108 -48.84 16.09 10.62
N PHE A 109 -47.62 15.69 10.99
CA PHE A 109 -46.64 16.55 11.69
C PHE A 109 -45.83 17.46 10.73
N TRP A 110 -46.51 18.25 9.91
CA TRP A 110 -45.91 18.97 8.77
C TRP A 110 -44.77 19.93 9.15
N LYS A 111 -44.98 20.74 10.20
CA LYS A 111 -44.08 21.82 10.62
C LYS A 111 -42.65 21.36 10.91
N TRP A 112 -42.51 20.20 11.54
CA TRP A 112 -41.21 19.62 11.89
C TRP A 112 -40.80 18.50 10.94
N GLY A 113 -41.78 17.77 10.41
CA GLY A 113 -41.55 16.60 9.58
C GLY A 113 -40.97 16.93 8.20
N VAL A 114 -41.39 18.03 7.57
CA VAL A 114 -40.85 18.45 6.26
C VAL A 114 -39.38 18.85 6.35
N PRO A 115 -38.96 19.79 7.24
CA PRO A 115 -37.54 20.12 7.39
C PRO A 115 -36.69 18.91 7.76
N LEU A 116 -37.15 18.07 8.70
CA LEU A 116 -36.40 16.90 9.13
C LEU A 116 -36.22 15.89 7.98
N SER A 117 -37.26 15.69 7.17
CA SER A 117 -37.21 14.81 6.01
C SER A 117 -36.24 15.32 4.93
N ILE A 118 -36.19 16.64 4.69
CA ILE A 118 -35.20 17.24 3.78
C ILE A 118 -33.78 17.06 4.31
N VAL A 119 -33.55 17.24 5.62
CA VAL A 119 -32.24 17.05 6.25
C VAL A 119 -31.79 15.59 6.17
N VAL A 120 -32.67 14.65 6.46
CA VAL A 120 -32.37 13.21 6.34
C VAL A 120 -32.08 12.85 4.88
N ALA A 121 -32.89 13.33 3.93
CA ALA A 121 -32.66 13.10 2.50
C ALA A 121 -31.31 13.65 2.03
N SER A 122 -30.95 14.86 2.47
CA SER A 122 -29.66 15.47 2.20
C SER A 122 -28.52 14.63 2.77
N SER A 123 -28.65 14.15 4.01
CA SER A 123 -27.69 13.23 4.63
C SER A 123 -27.55 11.93 3.83
N CYS A 124 -28.65 11.35 3.36
CA CYS A 124 -28.62 10.15 2.50
C CYS A 124 -27.80 10.41 1.22
N VAL A 125 -28.08 11.50 0.49
CA VAL A 125 -27.36 11.82 -0.74
C VAL A 125 -25.87 12.06 -0.48
N PHE A 126 -25.52 12.84 0.54
CA PHE A 126 -24.11 13.09 0.85
C PHE A 126 -23.37 11.83 1.31
N SER A 127 -24.04 10.92 2.03
CA SER A 127 -23.45 9.66 2.48
C SER A 127 -23.10 8.67 1.35
N LEU A 128 -23.61 8.90 0.13
CA LEU A 128 -23.23 8.10 -1.04
C LEU A 128 -21.76 8.29 -1.41
N LEU A 129 -21.20 9.48 -1.22
CA LEU A 129 -19.81 9.76 -1.59
C LEU A 129 -18.79 8.90 -0.80
N PRO A 130 -18.79 8.89 0.55
CA PRO A 130 -17.89 8.02 1.31
C PRO A 130 -18.15 6.54 1.04
N PHE A 131 -19.41 6.15 0.78
CA PHE A 131 -19.75 4.79 0.39
C PHE A 131 -19.10 4.39 -0.93
N LEU A 132 -19.27 5.20 -1.99
CA LEU A 132 -18.70 4.92 -3.31
C LEU A 132 -17.17 4.90 -3.28
N ILE A 133 -16.55 5.80 -2.51
CA ILE A 133 -15.09 5.76 -2.26
C ILE A 133 -14.70 4.46 -1.55
N GLY A 134 -15.47 4.04 -0.54
CA GLY A 134 -15.26 2.80 0.19
C GLY A 134 -15.36 1.55 -0.70
N VAL A 135 -16.37 1.48 -1.56
CA VAL A 135 -16.58 0.40 -2.54
C VAL A 135 -15.44 0.39 -3.56
N ASN A 136 -15.08 1.54 -4.11
CA ASN A 136 -13.98 1.66 -5.07
C ASN A 136 -12.65 1.16 -4.46
N ASN A 137 -12.36 1.54 -3.22
CA ASN A 137 -11.16 1.09 -2.52
C ASN A 137 -11.15 -0.43 -2.30
N LEU A 138 -12.28 -1.01 -1.91
CA LEU A 138 -12.41 -2.46 -1.70
C LEU A 138 -12.18 -3.24 -3.00
N LEU A 139 -12.82 -2.78 -4.09
CA LEU A 139 -12.68 -3.42 -5.39
C LEU A 139 -11.27 -3.31 -5.95
N LYS A 140 -10.66 -2.12 -5.82
CA LYS A 140 -9.33 -1.83 -6.33
C LYS A 140 -8.24 -2.59 -5.59
N TYR A 141 -8.27 -2.58 -4.25
CA TYR A 141 -7.18 -3.11 -3.44
C TYR A 141 -7.48 -4.49 -2.89
N ASP A 142 -8.49 -4.63 -2.03
CA ASP A 142 -8.70 -5.89 -1.30
C ASP A 142 -8.93 -7.04 -2.26
N SER A 143 -9.84 -6.81 -3.22
CA SER A 143 -10.15 -7.83 -4.18
C SER A 143 -9.20 -7.83 -5.39
N GLY A 144 -8.62 -6.67 -5.76
CA GLY A 144 -7.53 -6.55 -6.73
C GLY A 144 -6.33 -7.43 -6.39
N ILE A 145 -5.82 -7.24 -5.18
CA ILE A 145 -4.64 -7.93 -4.66
C ILE A 145 -4.95 -9.40 -4.43
N LYS A 146 -6.12 -9.75 -3.85
CA LYS A 146 -6.50 -11.16 -3.65
C LYS A 146 -6.52 -11.94 -4.97
N ASN A 147 -7.08 -11.36 -6.03
CA ASN A 147 -7.06 -12.01 -7.33
C ASN A 147 -5.62 -12.19 -7.86
N LEU A 148 -4.79 -11.17 -7.75
CA LEU A 148 -3.38 -11.26 -8.19
C LEU A 148 -2.58 -12.27 -7.35
N ASP A 149 -2.91 -12.42 -6.06
CA ASP A 149 -2.32 -13.40 -5.14
C ASP A 149 -2.65 -14.85 -5.53
N GLU A 150 -3.80 -15.07 -6.15
CA GLU A 150 -4.20 -16.39 -6.68
C GLU A 150 -3.64 -16.60 -8.10
N GLU A 151 -3.72 -15.59 -8.96
CA GLU A 151 -3.35 -15.67 -10.39
C GLU A 151 -1.83 -15.77 -10.62
N ILE A 152 -1.00 -14.99 -9.89
CA ILE A 152 0.46 -14.98 -10.10
C ILE A 152 1.07 -16.35 -9.77
N PRO A 153 0.83 -16.96 -8.58
CA PRO A 153 1.36 -18.28 -8.29
C PRO A 153 0.79 -19.38 -9.17
N ALA A 154 -0.46 -19.26 -9.63
CA ALA A 154 -1.02 -20.19 -10.60
C ALA A 154 -0.25 -20.14 -11.93
N ALA A 155 -0.01 -18.93 -12.47
CA ALA A 155 0.77 -18.76 -13.69
C ALA A 155 2.21 -19.28 -13.54
N ILE A 156 2.86 -19.07 -12.39
CA ILE A 156 4.20 -19.62 -12.10
C ILE A 156 4.17 -21.15 -12.06
N ARG A 157 3.17 -21.76 -11.40
CA ARG A 157 3.06 -23.24 -11.35
C ARG A 157 2.81 -23.86 -12.72
N GLU A 158 2.04 -23.18 -13.56
CA GLU A 158 1.68 -23.64 -14.90
C GLU A 158 2.75 -23.37 -15.96
N GLY A 159 3.83 -22.65 -15.61
CA GLY A 159 4.90 -22.32 -16.55
C GLY A 159 4.61 -21.15 -17.48
N TYR A 160 3.60 -20.33 -17.18
CA TYR A 160 3.21 -19.18 -17.99
C TYR A 160 3.94 -17.91 -17.54
N GLU A 161 5.25 -17.83 -17.80
CA GLU A 161 6.11 -16.71 -17.38
C GLU A 161 5.58 -15.34 -17.82
N GLN A 162 5.20 -15.18 -19.09
CA GLN A 162 4.70 -13.90 -19.59
C GLN A 162 3.42 -13.45 -18.86
N ARG A 163 2.55 -14.40 -18.52
CA ARG A 163 1.33 -14.12 -17.75
C ARG A 163 1.68 -13.68 -16.34
N ALA A 164 2.64 -14.35 -15.68
CA ALA A 164 3.13 -13.95 -14.36
C ALA A 164 3.75 -12.55 -14.39
N ILE A 165 4.60 -12.23 -15.37
CA ILE A 165 5.22 -10.90 -15.54
C ILE A 165 4.15 -9.81 -15.69
N ASN A 166 3.17 -10.01 -16.57
CA ASN A 166 2.09 -9.03 -16.77
C ASN A 166 1.32 -8.77 -15.45
N LYS A 167 1.06 -9.82 -14.67
CA LYS A 167 0.33 -9.74 -13.40
C LYS A 167 1.16 -9.11 -12.28
N ILE A 168 2.46 -9.36 -12.23
CA ILE A 168 3.40 -8.65 -11.35
C ILE A 168 3.45 -7.16 -11.72
N GLY A 169 3.43 -6.83 -13.01
CA GLY A 169 3.35 -5.44 -13.49
C GLY A 169 2.05 -4.74 -13.07
N GLU A 170 0.90 -5.43 -13.12
CA GLU A 170 -0.37 -4.93 -12.57
C GLU A 170 -0.25 -4.66 -11.06
N LEU A 171 0.34 -5.60 -10.31
CA LEU A 171 0.53 -5.49 -8.87
C LEU A 171 1.48 -4.33 -8.48
N ASN A 172 2.57 -4.13 -9.23
CA ASN A 172 3.49 -3.01 -9.06
C ASN A 172 2.78 -1.66 -9.28
N LYS A 173 1.98 -1.54 -10.35
CA LYS A 173 1.17 -0.33 -10.61
C LYS A 173 0.17 -0.06 -9.46
N MET A 174 -0.47 -1.09 -8.93
CA MET A 174 -1.32 -0.94 -7.74
C MET A 174 -0.52 -0.44 -6.53
N GLY A 175 0.71 -0.93 -6.35
CA GLY A 175 1.65 -0.47 -5.33
C GLY A 175 1.95 1.01 -5.45
N GLU A 176 2.31 1.49 -6.65
CA GLU A 176 2.58 2.91 -6.87
C GLU A 176 1.37 3.81 -6.57
N ILE A 177 0.17 3.38 -6.95
CA ILE A 177 -1.04 4.15 -6.68
C ILE A 177 -1.36 4.16 -5.18
N ALA A 178 -1.18 3.02 -4.49
CA ALA A 178 -1.34 2.93 -3.04
C ALA A 178 -0.33 3.83 -2.30
N ILE A 179 0.91 3.97 -2.79
CA ILE A 179 1.88 4.93 -2.23
C ILE A 179 1.39 6.37 -2.40
N LYS A 180 0.92 6.74 -3.59
CA LYS A 180 0.36 8.08 -3.86
C LYS A 180 -0.81 8.40 -2.92
N GLU A 181 -1.68 7.43 -2.68
CA GLU A 181 -2.84 7.51 -1.79
C GLU A 181 -2.50 7.34 -0.29
N SER A 182 -1.23 7.14 0.06
CA SER A 182 -0.78 6.96 1.46
C SER A 182 -1.40 5.74 2.17
N ARG A 183 -1.56 4.63 1.45
CA ARG A 183 -2.19 3.38 1.91
C ARG A 183 -1.16 2.33 2.35
N GLU A 184 -0.54 2.54 3.51
CA GLU A 184 0.46 1.61 4.08
C GLU A 184 -0.05 0.17 4.26
N ASP A 185 -1.33 0.01 4.62
CA ASP A 185 -2.00 -1.28 4.77
C ASP A 185 -1.95 -2.08 3.48
N VAL A 186 -2.28 -1.41 2.38
CA VAL A 186 -2.28 -1.98 1.03
C VAL A 186 -0.87 -2.33 0.58
N ILE A 187 0.12 -1.46 0.85
CA ILE A 187 1.52 -1.75 0.52
C ILE A 187 2.02 -3.00 1.21
N SER A 188 1.68 -3.19 2.49
CA SER A 188 2.06 -4.41 3.22
C SER A 188 1.46 -5.68 2.61
N SER A 189 0.23 -5.61 2.09
CA SER A 189 -0.38 -6.73 1.38
C SER A 189 0.30 -6.98 0.03
N ILE A 190 0.55 -5.92 -0.73
CA ILE A 190 1.23 -5.99 -2.04
C ILE A 190 2.64 -6.57 -1.89
N SER A 191 3.42 -6.09 -0.91
CA SER A 191 4.76 -6.59 -0.64
C SER A 191 4.72 -8.08 -0.31
N SER A 192 3.79 -8.52 0.54
CA SER A 192 3.63 -9.95 0.88
C SER A 192 3.33 -10.82 -0.34
N VAL A 193 2.44 -10.37 -1.24
CA VAL A 193 2.12 -11.09 -2.47
C VAL A 193 3.34 -11.14 -3.41
N LEU A 194 4.03 -10.01 -3.59
CA LEU A 194 5.26 -9.94 -4.39
C LEU A 194 6.33 -10.87 -3.83
N SER A 195 6.65 -10.81 -2.54
CA SER A 195 7.68 -11.64 -1.91
C SER A 195 7.39 -13.13 -2.06
N ARG A 196 6.15 -13.57 -1.80
CA ARG A 196 5.76 -14.99 -1.99
C ARG A 196 5.84 -15.42 -3.45
N SER A 197 5.50 -14.52 -4.38
CA SER A 197 5.56 -14.80 -5.81
C SER A 197 7.02 -14.89 -6.29
N GLY A 198 7.89 -13.99 -5.84
CA GLY A 198 9.31 -13.99 -6.12
C GLY A 198 10.02 -15.22 -5.58
N LEU A 199 9.65 -15.65 -4.36
CA LEU A 199 10.16 -16.89 -3.78
C LEU A 199 9.80 -18.09 -4.65
N LYS A 200 8.52 -18.23 -5.00
CA LYS A 200 8.05 -19.33 -5.87
C LYS A 200 8.66 -19.29 -7.28
N SER A 201 8.87 -18.10 -7.85
CA SER A 201 9.51 -17.98 -9.15
C SER A 201 10.99 -18.35 -9.08
N ALA A 202 11.68 -18.02 -7.98
CA ALA A 202 13.06 -18.44 -7.74
C ALA A 202 13.17 -19.96 -7.60
N GLU A 203 12.30 -20.60 -6.80
CA GLU A 203 12.19 -22.07 -6.67
C GLU A 203 11.97 -22.76 -8.03
N LYS A 204 11.23 -22.11 -8.93
CA LYS A 204 10.94 -22.61 -10.28
C LYS A 204 11.98 -22.20 -11.33
N LYS A 205 13.01 -21.44 -10.94
CA LYS A 205 14.07 -20.93 -11.84
C LYS A 205 13.53 -20.03 -12.96
N PHE A 206 12.40 -19.37 -12.71
CA PHE A 206 11.85 -18.37 -13.64
C PHE A 206 12.54 -17.04 -13.38
N TRP A 207 13.79 -16.94 -13.82
CA TRP A 207 14.69 -15.84 -13.47
C TRP A 207 14.17 -14.48 -13.92
N TYR A 208 13.56 -14.40 -15.11
CA TYR A 208 12.93 -13.16 -15.58
C TYR A 208 11.75 -12.75 -14.69
N VAL A 209 10.89 -13.69 -14.30
CA VAL A 209 9.78 -13.42 -13.38
C VAL A 209 10.31 -12.96 -12.02
N THR A 210 11.33 -13.63 -11.51
CA THR A 210 11.98 -13.31 -10.22
C THR A 210 12.57 -11.91 -10.25
N LEU A 211 13.29 -11.57 -11.32
CA LEU A 211 13.87 -10.25 -11.52
C LEU A 211 12.80 -9.15 -11.59
N GLN A 212 11.67 -9.40 -12.25
CA GLN A 212 10.54 -8.46 -12.26
C GLN A 212 9.93 -8.25 -10.87
N VAL A 213 9.89 -9.28 -10.03
CA VAL A 213 9.48 -9.13 -8.63
C VAL A 213 10.48 -8.28 -7.85
N VAL A 214 11.79 -8.50 -8.04
CA VAL A 214 12.85 -7.73 -7.38
C VAL A 214 12.71 -6.24 -7.70
N TYR A 215 12.60 -5.87 -8.99
CA TYR A 215 12.39 -4.48 -9.40
C TYR A 215 11.09 -3.88 -8.84
N ALA A 216 10.00 -4.67 -8.79
CA ALA A 216 8.75 -4.20 -8.20
C ALA A 216 8.90 -3.91 -6.70
N LEU A 217 9.54 -4.82 -5.96
CA LEU A 217 9.82 -4.66 -4.53
C LEU A 217 10.72 -3.44 -4.27
N GLU A 218 11.83 -3.32 -5.00
CA GLU A 218 12.75 -2.18 -4.93
C GLU A 218 12.03 -0.84 -5.17
N ASN A 219 11.32 -0.71 -6.28
CA ASN A 219 10.59 0.50 -6.66
C ASN A 219 9.55 0.90 -5.59
N ILE A 220 8.78 -0.07 -5.08
CA ILE A 220 7.80 0.17 -4.02
C ILE A 220 8.53 0.53 -2.71
N GLY A 221 9.64 -0.11 -2.39
CA GLY A 221 10.46 0.15 -1.21
C GLY A 221 11.00 1.57 -1.19
N LEU A 222 11.67 2.00 -2.26
CA LEU A 222 12.20 3.35 -2.43
C LEU A 222 11.12 4.42 -2.29
N LYS A 223 10.01 4.27 -3.02
CA LYS A 223 8.88 5.22 -2.96
C LYS A 223 8.19 5.21 -1.59
N SER A 224 8.14 4.07 -0.90
CA SER A 224 7.57 3.97 0.46
C SER A 224 8.43 4.71 1.48
N VAL A 225 9.75 4.54 1.43
CA VAL A 225 10.68 5.29 2.28
C VAL A 225 10.62 6.78 1.97
N GLU A 226 10.58 7.16 0.69
CA GLU A 226 10.48 8.55 0.27
C GLU A 226 9.22 9.23 0.80
N LYS A 227 8.09 8.51 0.80
CA LYS A 227 6.80 8.96 1.32
C LYS A 227 6.77 9.03 2.86
N GLY A 228 7.77 8.47 3.55
CA GLY A 228 7.84 8.40 5.00
C GLY A 228 6.88 7.35 5.58
N PHE A 229 6.63 6.26 4.85
CA PHE A 229 5.86 5.15 5.37
C PHE A 229 6.59 4.46 6.53
N LYS A 230 5.79 3.84 7.38
CA LYS A 230 6.31 3.15 8.55
C LYS A 230 7.17 1.96 8.22
N TYR A 231 7.97 1.63 9.22
CA TYR A 231 8.78 0.45 9.31
C TYR A 231 8.07 -0.82 8.80
N ASN A 232 6.86 -1.16 9.26
CA ASN A 232 6.23 -2.43 8.90
C ASN A 232 6.02 -2.66 7.40
N SER A 233 5.58 -1.64 6.63
CA SER A 233 5.34 -1.80 5.19
C SER A 233 6.64 -1.95 4.40
N THR A 234 7.67 -1.17 4.77
CA THR A 234 8.97 -1.23 4.09
C THR A 234 9.79 -2.43 4.55
N ARG A 235 9.64 -2.86 5.82
CA ARG A 235 10.28 -4.05 6.36
C ARG A 235 9.90 -5.30 5.56
N GLY A 236 8.61 -5.47 5.27
CA GLY A 236 8.15 -6.61 4.46
C GLY A 236 8.77 -6.65 3.06
N ILE A 237 9.17 -5.50 2.52
CA ILE A 237 9.84 -5.40 1.22
C ILE A 237 11.30 -5.87 1.33
N VAL A 238 12.07 -5.37 2.30
CA VAL A 238 13.47 -5.78 2.49
C VAL A 238 13.58 -7.25 2.92
N ASP A 239 12.68 -7.73 3.79
CA ASP A 239 12.57 -9.14 4.15
C ASP A 239 12.27 -10.00 2.89
N GLY A 240 11.40 -9.51 2.03
CA GLY A 240 11.05 -10.14 0.75
C GLY A 240 12.24 -10.28 -0.20
N LEU A 241 12.99 -9.21 -0.38
CA LEU A 241 14.23 -9.20 -1.18
C LEU A 241 15.24 -10.21 -0.63
N ARG A 242 15.48 -10.22 0.70
CA ARG A 242 16.33 -11.22 1.34
C ARG A 242 15.89 -12.65 1.00
N PHE A 243 14.61 -12.97 1.20
CA PHE A 243 14.11 -14.32 0.97
C PHE A 243 14.29 -14.78 -0.49
N ILE A 244 14.06 -13.89 -1.44
CA ILE A 244 14.27 -14.18 -2.87
C ILE A 244 15.74 -14.51 -3.15
N ALA A 245 16.68 -13.71 -2.63
CA ALA A 245 18.11 -13.98 -2.84
C ALA A 245 18.59 -15.23 -2.10
N THR A 246 18.12 -15.48 -0.87
CA THR A 246 18.43 -16.71 -0.14
C THR A 246 17.99 -17.95 -0.93
N GLU A 247 16.78 -17.94 -1.50
CA GLU A 247 16.30 -19.05 -2.33
C GLU A 247 17.09 -19.19 -3.62
N THR A 248 17.32 -18.08 -4.32
CA THR A 248 18.12 -18.05 -5.55
C THR A 248 19.53 -18.60 -5.32
N SER A 249 20.10 -18.37 -4.13
CA SER A 249 21.45 -18.82 -3.77
C SER A 249 21.58 -20.33 -3.56
N LYS A 250 20.50 -21.05 -3.22
CA LYS A 250 20.52 -22.50 -2.95
C LYS A 250 20.88 -23.35 -4.16
N GLU A 251 20.68 -22.81 -5.37
CA GLU A 251 20.96 -23.50 -6.62
C GLU A 251 22.47 -23.46 -6.91
N ILE A 252 23.23 -24.37 -6.29
CA ILE A 252 24.70 -24.43 -6.31
C ILE A 252 25.26 -24.92 -7.67
N GLU A 253 24.46 -25.58 -8.50
CA GLU A 253 25.01 -26.41 -9.61
C GLU A 253 24.76 -25.88 -11.03
N VAL A 254 23.97 -24.83 -11.23
CA VAL A 254 23.71 -24.28 -12.57
C VAL A 254 24.04 -22.79 -12.58
N GLY A 255 25.35 -22.50 -12.63
CA GLY A 255 25.90 -21.16 -12.80
C GLY A 255 25.54 -20.59 -14.17
N GLY A 256 24.36 -19.99 -14.27
CA GLY A 256 23.97 -19.17 -15.41
C GLY A 256 23.95 -17.70 -15.00
N ASP A 257 24.38 -16.83 -15.90
CA ASP A 257 24.45 -15.37 -15.76
C ASP A 257 23.18 -14.74 -15.14
N PHE A 258 22.01 -15.38 -15.31
CA PHE A 258 20.74 -14.93 -14.76
C PHE A 258 20.61 -15.05 -13.24
N LYS A 259 21.20 -16.09 -12.63
CA LYS A 259 21.17 -16.26 -11.17
C LYS A 259 21.90 -15.12 -10.50
N ASP A 260 23.11 -14.86 -10.99
CA ASP A 260 23.98 -13.80 -10.48
C ASP A 260 23.31 -12.44 -10.69
N ALA A 261 22.70 -12.21 -11.86
CA ALA A 261 21.92 -10.99 -12.10
C ALA A 261 20.79 -10.76 -11.08
N VAL A 262 20.06 -11.81 -10.67
CA VAL A 262 19.01 -11.68 -9.63
C VAL A 262 19.61 -11.33 -8.27
N ILE A 263 20.72 -11.97 -7.88
CA ILE A 263 21.39 -11.71 -6.59
C ILE A 263 21.93 -10.28 -6.56
N VAL A 264 22.62 -9.85 -7.62
CA VAL A 264 23.16 -8.49 -7.78
C VAL A 264 22.05 -7.45 -7.66
N GLU A 265 20.93 -7.63 -8.35
CA GLU A 265 19.82 -6.68 -8.29
C GLU A 265 19.10 -6.69 -6.93
N VAL A 266 19.05 -7.82 -6.22
CA VAL A 266 18.58 -7.85 -4.83
C VAL A 266 19.52 -7.05 -3.92
N LEU A 267 20.82 -7.26 -4.03
CA LEU A 267 21.81 -6.56 -3.20
C LEU A 267 21.78 -5.06 -3.46
N LYS A 268 21.72 -4.65 -4.73
CA LYS A 268 21.53 -3.26 -5.12
C LYS A 268 20.23 -2.70 -4.54
N GLY A 269 19.09 -3.36 -4.74
CA GLY A 269 17.80 -2.89 -4.22
C GLY A 269 17.76 -2.76 -2.69
N LEU A 270 18.43 -3.67 -1.95
CA LEU A 270 18.61 -3.54 -0.51
C LEU A 270 19.47 -2.32 -0.14
N SER A 271 20.57 -2.08 -0.87
CA SER A 271 21.42 -0.90 -0.68
C SER A 271 20.67 0.39 -0.95
N ASP A 272 19.98 0.48 -2.08
CA ASP A 272 19.24 1.67 -2.53
C ASP A 272 18.13 2.03 -1.52
N ILE A 273 17.38 1.04 -1.03
CA ILE A 273 16.40 1.24 0.04
C ILE A 273 17.09 1.70 1.34
N GLY A 274 18.21 1.09 1.71
CA GLY A 274 18.98 1.44 2.90
C GLY A 274 19.55 2.87 2.86
N VAL A 275 20.13 3.27 1.74
CA VAL A 275 20.65 4.63 1.51
C VAL A 275 19.51 5.64 1.59
N LYS A 276 18.38 5.37 0.90
CA LYS A 276 17.19 6.22 0.98
C LYS A 276 16.63 6.30 2.41
N ALA A 277 16.69 5.19 3.17
CA ALA A 277 16.27 5.17 4.57
C ALA A 277 17.19 6.02 5.44
N ALA A 278 18.50 5.97 5.22
CA ALA A 278 19.46 6.85 5.89
C ALA A 278 19.16 8.33 5.62
N GLU A 279 18.96 8.71 4.36
CA GLU A 279 18.58 10.08 3.96
C GLU A 279 17.31 10.58 4.66
N LYS A 280 16.31 9.71 4.80
CA LYS A 280 15.01 10.04 5.42
C LYS A 280 15.00 9.87 6.94
N GLY A 281 16.12 9.46 7.54
CA GLY A 281 16.24 9.27 8.99
C GLY A 281 15.50 8.04 9.53
N VAL A 282 15.24 7.03 8.69
CA VAL A 282 14.51 5.81 9.04
C VAL A 282 15.48 4.70 9.44
N GLY A 283 16.08 4.85 10.62
CA GLY A 283 17.16 3.97 11.11
C GLY A 283 16.82 2.48 11.16
N ASP A 284 15.58 2.11 11.50
CA ASP A 284 15.20 0.69 11.62
C ASP A 284 15.25 -0.04 10.27
N ILE A 285 14.81 0.62 9.18
CA ILE A 285 14.88 0.05 7.81
C ILE A 285 16.33 -0.04 7.34
N LEU A 286 17.14 0.96 7.67
CA LEU A 286 18.57 0.95 7.39
C LEU A 286 19.26 -0.27 8.04
N VAL A 287 19.00 -0.50 9.33
CA VAL A 287 19.62 -1.62 10.07
C VAL A 287 19.20 -2.96 9.49
N ASP A 288 17.92 -3.12 9.15
CA ASP A 288 17.43 -4.34 8.49
C ASP A 288 18.08 -4.54 7.12
N ALA A 289 18.19 -3.49 6.30
CA ALA A 289 18.83 -3.55 4.99
C ALA A 289 20.31 -3.97 5.11
N ALA A 290 21.06 -3.40 6.06
CA ALA A 290 22.44 -3.80 6.33
C ALA A 290 22.55 -5.27 6.74
N GLY A 291 21.72 -5.71 7.70
CA GLY A 291 21.70 -7.11 8.12
C GLY A 291 21.31 -8.08 7.01
N HIS A 292 20.40 -7.67 6.11
CA HIS A 292 20.02 -8.48 4.96
C HIS A 292 21.08 -8.53 3.88
N LEU A 293 21.83 -7.45 3.63
CA LEU A 293 23.00 -7.45 2.76
C LEU A 293 24.06 -8.44 3.27
N THR A 294 24.39 -8.41 4.57
CA THR A 294 25.33 -9.36 5.17
C THR A 294 24.83 -10.80 5.03
N HIS A 295 23.56 -11.07 5.37
CA HIS A 295 22.98 -12.40 5.23
C HIS A 295 23.03 -12.91 3.78
N VAL A 296 22.61 -12.11 2.81
CA VAL A 296 22.62 -12.49 1.40
C VAL A 296 24.05 -12.72 0.93
N GLY A 297 25.00 -11.85 1.29
CA GLY A 297 26.41 -12.03 0.98
C GLY A 297 26.97 -13.34 1.52
N GLN A 298 26.67 -13.69 2.78
CA GLN A 298 27.13 -14.95 3.38
C GLN A 298 26.57 -16.19 2.67
N VAL A 299 25.28 -16.18 2.32
CA VAL A 299 24.62 -17.33 1.70
C VAL A 299 25.01 -17.47 0.22
N SER A 300 25.11 -16.36 -0.52
CA SER A 300 25.47 -16.36 -1.95
C SER A 300 26.97 -16.46 -2.19
N ARG A 301 27.80 -16.11 -1.19
CA ARG A 301 29.23 -15.83 -1.33
C ARG A 301 29.52 -14.74 -2.36
N ASP A 302 28.56 -13.86 -2.60
CA ASP A 302 28.68 -12.77 -3.56
C ASP A 302 29.43 -11.59 -2.93
N LYS A 303 30.52 -11.22 -3.60
CA LYS A 303 31.42 -10.14 -3.22
C LYS A 303 30.76 -8.76 -3.37
N GLU A 304 29.73 -8.65 -4.20
CA GLU A 304 28.96 -7.43 -4.37
C GLU A 304 28.23 -7.01 -3.09
N ALA A 305 27.88 -7.94 -2.21
CA ALA A 305 27.27 -7.60 -0.93
C ALA A 305 28.20 -6.68 -0.11
N MET A 306 29.51 -6.91 -0.19
CA MET A 306 30.51 -6.05 0.46
C MET A 306 30.48 -4.64 -0.13
N ILE A 307 30.49 -4.52 -1.46
CA ILE A 307 30.44 -3.24 -2.18
C ILE A 307 29.22 -2.41 -1.73
N TRP A 308 28.05 -3.04 -1.69
CA TRP A 308 26.81 -2.40 -1.30
C TRP A 308 26.74 -2.03 0.19
N LEU A 309 27.37 -2.80 1.09
CA LEU A 309 27.54 -2.43 2.50
C LEU A 309 28.44 -1.21 2.68
N TRP A 310 29.52 -1.09 1.90
CA TRP A 310 30.40 0.09 1.93
C TRP A 310 29.67 1.35 1.44
N CYS A 311 28.84 1.24 0.39
CA CYS A 311 27.97 2.33 -0.05
C CYS A 311 27.03 2.78 1.07
N LEU A 312 26.42 1.80 1.75
CA LEU A 312 25.52 2.07 2.88
C LEU A 312 26.27 2.73 4.04
N GLY A 313 27.48 2.28 4.38
CA GLY A 313 28.31 2.87 5.43
C GLY A 313 28.64 4.34 5.18
N ALA A 314 28.90 4.71 3.92
CA ALA A 314 29.07 6.11 3.53
C ALA A 314 27.79 6.93 3.75
N ALA A 315 26.63 6.40 3.33
CA ALA A 315 25.33 7.06 3.54
C ALA A 315 25.02 7.25 5.03
N VAL A 316 25.25 6.23 5.86
CA VAL A 316 25.03 6.28 7.31
C VAL A 316 25.97 7.29 7.96
N THR A 317 27.24 7.34 7.55
CA THR A 317 28.21 8.31 8.05
C THR A 317 27.77 9.76 7.77
N LYS A 318 27.10 9.99 6.63
CA LYS A 318 26.59 11.30 6.24
C LYS A 318 25.30 11.68 6.95
N TYR A 319 24.30 10.80 6.92
CA TYR A 319 22.92 11.15 7.28
C TYR A 319 22.53 10.66 8.68
N LEU A 320 23.12 9.58 9.18
CA LEU A 320 22.72 8.91 10.42
C LEU A 320 23.92 8.34 11.20
N PRO A 321 24.88 9.18 11.63
CA PRO A 321 26.17 8.72 12.17
C PRO A 321 26.07 7.80 13.38
N ARG A 322 24.95 7.82 14.12
CA ARG A 322 24.70 6.94 15.28
C ARG A 322 24.54 5.45 14.92
N TYR A 323 24.37 5.09 13.65
CA TYR A 323 24.27 3.69 13.20
C TYR A 323 25.52 3.23 12.43
N VAL A 324 26.61 4.01 12.44
CA VAL A 324 27.85 3.64 11.73
C VAL A 324 28.40 2.31 12.26
N ASP A 325 28.40 2.13 13.58
CA ASP A 325 28.90 0.91 14.23
C ASP A 325 28.08 -0.33 13.83
N ASP A 326 26.77 -0.19 13.58
CA ASP A 326 25.95 -1.29 13.09
C ASP A 326 26.39 -1.74 11.69
N VAL A 327 26.74 -0.81 10.79
CA VAL A 327 27.23 -1.16 9.45
C VAL A 327 28.64 -1.75 9.52
N ILE A 328 29.52 -1.21 10.35
CA ILE A 328 30.88 -1.75 10.58
C ILE A 328 30.80 -3.21 11.07
N ARG A 329 29.93 -3.50 12.04
CA ARG A 329 29.70 -4.87 12.51
C ARG A 329 29.29 -5.79 11.36
N ASN A 330 28.35 -5.36 10.52
CA ASN A 330 27.87 -6.12 9.37
C ASN A 330 28.96 -6.37 8.30
N ILE A 331 29.87 -5.41 8.11
CA ILE A 331 31.05 -5.58 7.24
C ILE A 331 32.00 -6.62 7.82
N GLY A 332 32.36 -6.52 9.11
CA GLY A 332 33.25 -7.47 9.77
C GLY A 332 32.72 -8.91 9.71
N GLU A 333 31.43 -9.11 9.97
CA GLU A 333 30.77 -10.42 9.85
C GLU A 333 30.81 -11.00 8.42
N LEU A 334 30.82 -10.14 7.39
CA LEU A 334 30.90 -10.58 6.00
C LEU A 334 32.35 -10.83 5.56
N GLU A 335 33.31 -10.06 6.04
CA GLU A 335 34.75 -10.24 5.77
C GLU A 335 35.26 -11.60 6.25
N GLU A 336 34.73 -12.12 7.37
CA GLU A 336 35.03 -13.47 7.84
C GLU A 336 34.64 -14.56 6.84
N THR A 337 33.65 -14.28 5.98
CA THR A 337 33.12 -15.24 4.99
C THR A 337 33.72 -15.02 3.60
N ILE A 338 33.99 -13.77 3.21
CA ILE A 338 34.40 -13.40 1.85
C ILE A 338 35.73 -12.65 1.89
N SER A 339 36.81 -13.32 1.48
CA SER A 339 38.17 -12.76 1.45
C SER A 339 38.54 -12.13 0.10
N GLY A 340 39.12 -10.93 0.14
CA GLY A 340 39.62 -10.23 -1.05
C GLY A 340 39.70 -8.72 -0.88
N ASP A 341 40.39 -8.07 -1.82
CA ASP A 341 40.51 -6.61 -1.86
C ASP A 341 39.33 -6.02 -2.65
N TRP A 342 38.27 -5.64 -1.94
CA TRP A 342 37.04 -5.09 -2.51
C TRP A 342 37.04 -3.57 -2.59
N LEU A 343 37.91 -2.92 -1.82
CA LEU A 343 37.79 -1.50 -1.52
C LEU A 343 37.90 -0.61 -2.76
N PRO A 344 38.83 -0.84 -3.72
CA PRO A 344 38.89 -0.06 -4.95
C PRO A 344 37.62 -0.19 -5.81
N LEU A 345 37.04 -1.40 -5.83
CA LEU A 345 35.83 -1.67 -6.60
C LEU A 345 34.59 -1.04 -5.92
N ALA A 346 34.51 -1.15 -4.60
CA ALA A 346 33.45 -0.54 -3.80
C ALA A 346 33.46 0.98 -3.92
N GLU A 347 34.64 1.61 -3.87
CA GLU A 347 34.79 3.05 -4.07
C GLU A 347 34.27 3.45 -5.46
N ARG A 348 34.69 2.77 -6.53
CA ARG A 348 34.24 3.07 -7.90
C ARG A 348 32.72 2.95 -8.04
N ILE A 349 32.13 1.83 -7.63
CA ILE A 349 30.69 1.56 -7.78
C ILE A 349 29.88 2.52 -6.90
N CYS A 350 30.33 2.79 -5.68
CA CYS A 350 29.68 3.76 -4.80
C CYS A 350 29.67 5.14 -5.43
N MET A 351 30.79 5.60 -5.99
CA MET A 351 30.86 6.93 -6.60
C MET A 351 30.05 7.06 -7.89
N GLU A 352 29.90 5.97 -8.64
CA GLU A 352 29.07 5.93 -9.85
C GLU A 352 27.57 6.04 -9.52
N ASN A 353 27.11 5.31 -8.50
CA ASN A 353 25.70 5.30 -8.11
C ASN A 353 25.32 6.45 -7.15
N TYR A 354 26.26 6.91 -6.33
CA TYR A 354 26.06 7.87 -5.24
C TYR A 354 27.17 8.93 -5.17
N PRO A 355 27.32 9.77 -6.21
CA PRO A 355 28.40 10.75 -6.28
C PRO A 355 28.42 11.73 -5.09
N GLU A 356 27.26 12.02 -4.50
CA GLU A 356 27.12 12.88 -3.32
C GLU A 356 27.64 12.28 -2.02
N LEU A 357 28.02 11.00 -2.01
CA LEU A 357 28.56 10.30 -0.84
C LEU A 357 30.10 10.29 -0.80
N LYS A 358 30.79 10.88 -1.78
CA LYS A 358 32.27 10.86 -1.88
C LYS A 358 33.00 11.19 -0.59
N ASP A 359 32.73 12.35 -0.01
CA ASP A 359 33.42 12.79 1.22
C ASP A 359 33.07 11.90 2.42
N ALA A 360 31.83 11.39 2.45
CA ALA A 360 31.35 10.52 3.51
C ALA A 360 31.95 9.11 3.40
N PHE A 361 32.20 8.62 2.19
CA PHE A 361 32.89 7.35 1.93
C PHE A 361 34.33 7.38 2.46
N GLU A 362 35.07 8.44 2.15
CA GLU A 362 36.42 8.66 2.68
C GLU A 362 36.45 8.75 4.21
N LYS A 363 35.45 9.42 4.79
CA LYS A 363 35.29 9.47 6.24
C LYS A 363 34.98 8.09 6.83
N PHE A 364 34.07 7.33 6.22
CA PHE A 364 33.70 5.99 6.66
C PHE A 364 34.90 5.04 6.62
N LYS A 365 35.70 5.07 5.55
CA LYS A 365 36.95 4.32 5.41
C LYS A 365 37.93 4.57 6.56
N ARG A 366 38.09 5.83 7.00
CA ARG A 366 38.93 6.17 8.16
C ARG A 366 38.36 5.70 9.49
N ILE A 367 37.04 5.55 9.61
CA ILE A 367 36.39 5.05 10.82
C ILE A 367 36.52 3.52 10.87
N ASN A 368 36.26 2.82 9.76
CA ASN A 368 36.33 1.36 9.67
C ASN A 368 37.75 0.79 9.85
N ASN A 369 38.78 1.56 9.51
CA ASN A 369 40.19 1.14 9.66
C ASN A 369 40.77 1.38 11.07
N LYS A 370 39.99 1.90 12.02
CA LYS A 370 40.40 2.07 13.42
C LYS A 370 39.90 0.92 14.25
#